data_AF-A0A7S0UHQ6-F1
#
_entry.id   AF-A0A7S0UHQ6-F1
#
_cell.length_a   1.000
_cell.length_b   1.000
_cell.length_c   1.000
_cell.angle_alpha   90.00
_cell.angle_beta   90.00
_cell.angle_gamma   90.00
#
_symmetry.space_group_name_H-M   'P 1'
#
loop_
_entity.id
_entity.type
_entity.pdbx_description
1 polymer ?
#
loop_
_entity_poly.entity_id
_entity_poly.type
_entity_poly.pdbx_seq_one_letter_code
_entity_poly.pdbx_strand_id
1 'polypeptide(L)'
;PATWCIMRLLQSSREAQWSAAAYAVNCFIVQTSMFGWYGATNSELSRKYQTYVTPAGWAFSIWSYIFLSQLIFTVYTLLSSAPAHCSAVVKAIWLPWISAQICQVLWTFIFAQDLILLSLLAMVGIYLSLAVVVYKLLQIERGTKVFSHSPGTWALFHLPFLVHFGWISCASLINVNVVMRAHLFSMESQLAAAVVTLGCVAISSYSALVLRGEAAHAFVVAWALYALNSQLKNESNPLPFDAAKEPYTKALGTAALVFCFASLAGGLVCFALNRWAERQTR
;
A
#
# COMPACT_ATOMS: atom_id res chain seq x y z
N PRO A 1 -15.62 0.54 -33.47
CA PRO A 1 -14.89 0.83 -32.21
C PRO A 1 -15.28 -0.11 -31.05
N ALA A 2 -16.57 -0.19 -30.69
CA ALA A 2 -17.05 -1.05 -29.60
C ALA A 2 -16.88 -2.56 -29.88
N THR A 3 -17.20 -3.01 -31.09
CA THR A 3 -17.01 -4.40 -31.55
C THR A 3 -15.55 -4.86 -31.48
N TRP A 4 -14.59 -3.96 -31.75
CA TRP A 4 -13.16 -4.26 -31.68
C TRP A 4 -12.67 -4.43 -30.24
N CYS A 5 -13.13 -3.59 -29.31
CA CYS A 5 -12.85 -3.78 -27.88
C CYS A 5 -13.45 -5.07 -27.33
N ILE A 6 -14.69 -5.40 -27.72
CA ILE A 6 -15.34 -6.65 -27.30
C ILE A 6 -14.57 -7.88 -27.81
N MET A 7 -14.11 -7.86 -29.06
CA MET A 7 -13.30 -8.96 -29.62
C MET A 7 -11.97 -9.14 -28.88
N ARG A 8 -11.29 -8.05 -28.50
CA ARG A 8 -10.04 -8.15 -27.71
C ARG A 8 -10.28 -8.65 -26.29
N LEU A 9 -11.37 -8.21 -25.64
CA LEU A 9 -11.75 -8.73 -24.32
C LEU A 9 -11.97 -10.24 -24.37
N LEU A 10 -12.63 -10.75 -25.41
CA LEU A 10 -12.85 -12.19 -25.60
C LEU A 10 -11.55 -12.97 -25.90
N GLN A 11 -10.52 -12.31 -26.41
CA GLN A 11 -9.20 -12.89 -26.67
C GLN A 11 -8.24 -12.82 -25.47
N SER A 12 -8.54 -12.01 -24.45
CA SER A 12 -7.75 -11.93 -23.23
C SER A 12 -7.83 -13.21 -22.41
N SER A 13 -6.80 -13.51 -21.61
CA SER A 13 -6.78 -14.74 -20.82
C SER A 13 -7.86 -14.70 -19.73
N ARG A 14 -8.36 -15.88 -19.34
CA ARG A 14 -9.35 -16.02 -18.26
C ARG A 14 -8.86 -15.34 -16.97
N GLU A 15 -7.58 -15.49 -16.65
CA GLU A 15 -6.94 -14.87 -15.48
C GLU A 15 -7.02 -13.33 -15.51
N ALA A 16 -6.78 -12.71 -16.69
CA ALA A 16 -6.90 -11.27 -16.86
C ALA A 16 -8.35 -10.80 -16.66
N GLN A 17 -9.32 -11.51 -17.23
CA GLN A 17 -10.74 -11.20 -17.10
C GLN A 17 -11.22 -11.27 -15.65
N TRP A 18 -10.88 -12.33 -14.91
CA TRP A 18 -11.26 -12.46 -13.49
C TRP A 18 -10.58 -11.41 -12.61
N SER A 19 -9.30 -11.13 -12.87
CA SER A 19 -8.59 -10.10 -12.12
C SER A 19 -9.20 -8.71 -12.34
N ALA A 20 -9.58 -8.41 -13.59
CA ALA A 20 -10.25 -7.16 -13.94
C ALA A 20 -11.63 -7.04 -13.30
N ALA A 21 -12.42 -8.13 -13.30
CA ALA A 21 -13.72 -8.15 -12.65
C ALA A 21 -13.59 -7.91 -11.13
N ALA A 22 -12.67 -8.60 -10.46
CA ALA A 22 -12.39 -8.39 -9.04
C ALA A 22 -11.90 -6.97 -8.74
N TYR A 23 -11.05 -6.42 -9.60
CA TYR A 23 -10.60 -5.03 -9.49
C TYR A 23 -11.75 -4.03 -9.65
N ALA A 24 -12.61 -4.20 -10.65
CA ALA A 24 -13.76 -3.34 -10.88
C ALA A 24 -14.75 -3.36 -9.70
N VAL A 25 -15.05 -4.55 -9.15
CA VAL A 25 -15.89 -4.69 -7.96
C VAL A 25 -15.26 -3.98 -6.76
N ASN A 26 -13.98 -4.23 -6.49
CA ASN A 26 -13.28 -3.57 -5.38
C ASN A 26 -13.28 -2.05 -5.53
N CYS A 27 -12.97 -1.54 -6.72
CA CYS A 27 -12.98 -0.11 -7.00
C CYS A 27 -14.38 0.48 -6.75
N PHE A 28 -15.44 -0.15 -7.28
CA PHE A 28 -16.80 0.30 -7.05
C PHE A 28 -17.17 0.35 -5.55
N ILE A 29 -16.89 -0.73 -4.81
CA ILE A 29 -17.19 -0.79 -3.37
C ILE A 29 -16.39 0.24 -2.57
N VAL A 30 -15.08 0.34 -2.80
CA VAL A 30 -14.24 1.28 -2.05
C VAL A 30 -14.65 2.73 -2.35
N GLN A 31 -14.93 3.08 -3.60
CA GLN A 31 -15.33 4.45 -3.94
C GLN A 31 -16.72 4.80 -3.38
N THR A 32 -17.66 3.85 -3.40
CA THR A 32 -18.99 4.08 -2.81
C THR A 32 -18.96 4.20 -1.28
N SER A 33 -17.98 3.58 -0.62
CA SER A 33 -17.76 3.75 0.83
C SER A 33 -17.42 5.20 1.23
N MET A 34 -16.84 6.00 0.32
CA MET A 34 -16.54 7.41 0.57
C MET A 34 -17.80 8.27 0.77
N PHE A 35 -18.95 7.81 0.26
CA PHE A 35 -20.26 8.44 0.44
C PHE A 35 -21.01 7.93 1.68
N GLY A 36 -20.39 7.08 2.51
CA GLY A 36 -21.01 6.53 3.72
C GLY A 36 -22.09 5.48 3.47
N TRP A 37 -22.14 4.88 2.28
CA TRP A 37 -23.19 3.92 1.91
C TRP A 37 -23.23 2.65 2.78
N TYR A 38 -22.11 2.34 3.44
CA TYR A 38 -21.94 1.12 4.23
C TYR A 38 -21.69 1.39 5.71
N GLY A 39 -21.96 2.60 6.20
CA GLY A 39 -21.66 3.03 7.57
C GLY A 39 -20.71 4.21 7.63
N ALA A 40 -19.95 4.33 8.72
CA ALA A 40 -19.02 5.44 8.91
C ALA A 40 -17.89 5.40 7.87
N THR A 41 -17.54 6.57 7.35
CA THR A 41 -16.44 6.71 6.39
C THR A 41 -15.09 6.46 7.06
N ASN A 42 -14.08 6.12 6.25
CA ASN A 42 -12.70 5.95 6.73
C ASN A 42 -12.18 7.20 7.46
N SER A 43 -12.60 8.40 7.02
CA SER A 43 -12.21 9.66 7.65
C SER A 43 -12.87 9.85 9.02
N GLU A 44 -14.13 9.45 9.18
CA GLU A 44 -14.83 9.51 10.48
C GLU A 44 -14.23 8.54 11.49
N LEU A 45 -13.98 7.30 11.08
CA LEU A 45 -13.39 6.29 11.97
C LEU A 45 -11.93 6.60 12.31
N SER A 46 -11.16 7.15 11.37
CA SER A 46 -9.79 7.61 11.63
C SER A 46 -9.75 8.76 12.66
N ARG A 47 -10.73 9.68 12.60
CA ARG A 47 -10.90 10.72 13.64
C ARG A 47 -11.34 10.13 14.98
N LYS A 48 -12.26 9.17 14.97
CA LYS A 48 -12.75 8.48 16.18
C LYS A 48 -11.63 7.73 16.90
N TYR A 49 -10.80 7.00 16.16
CA TYR A 49 -9.68 6.22 16.69
C TYR A 49 -8.32 6.85 16.38
N GLN A 50 -8.18 8.13 16.72
CA GLN A 50 -6.90 8.82 16.56
C GLN A 50 -5.82 8.23 17.49
N THR A 51 -4.67 7.90 16.92
CA THR A 51 -3.52 7.26 17.59
C THR A 51 -2.25 8.09 17.43
N TYR A 52 -1.19 7.73 18.14
CA TYR A 52 0.14 8.35 18.00
C TYR A 52 0.77 8.19 16.62
N VAL A 53 0.27 7.26 15.80
CA VAL A 53 0.79 6.94 14.46
C VAL A 53 -0.24 7.20 13.35
N THR A 54 -1.37 7.84 13.68
CA THR A 54 -2.36 8.23 12.67
C THR A 54 -1.75 9.30 11.75
N PRO A 55 -1.64 9.07 10.43
CA PRO A 55 -1.07 10.04 9.51
C PRO A 55 -2.05 11.18 9.21
N ALA A 56 -1.53 12.29 8.67
CA ALA A 56 -2.37 13.40 8.22
C ALA A 56 -3.35 12.95 7.13
N GLY A 57 -4.54 13.56 7.07
CA GLY A 57 -5.62 13.16 6.16
C GLY A 57 -5.24 13.14 4.67
N TRP A 58 -4.33 14.02 4.25
CA TRP A 58 -3.83 14.05 2.87
C TRP A 58 -3.04 12.79 2.48
N ALA A 59 -2.51 12.03 3.44
CA ALA A 59 -1.75 10.80 3.17
C ALA A 59 -2.57 9.75 2.43
N PHE A 60 -3.88 9.71 2.70
CA PHE A 60 -4.82 8.79 2.08
C PHE A 60 -5.04 9.07 0.58
N SER A 61 -4.56 10.20 0.05
CA SER A 61 -4.57 10.44 -1.41
C SER A 61 -3.70 9.45 -2.20
N ILE A 62 -2.81 8.70 -1.53
CA ILE A 62 -2.07 7.58 -2.13
C ILE A 62 -3.00 6.52 -2.73
N TRP A 63 -4.22 6.38 -2.20
CA TRP A 63 -5.22 5.47 -2.77
C TRP A 63 -5.56 5.81 -4.21
N SER A 64 -5.67 7.10 -4.57
CA SER A 64 -5.91 7.52 -5.95
C SER A 64 -4.80 7.03 -6.88
N TYR A 65 -3.55 7.08 -6.44
CA TYR A 65 -2.42 6.54 -7.20
C TYR A 65 -2.46 5.02 -7.31
N ILE A 66 -2.75 4.31 -6.21
CA ILE A 66 -2.87 2.84 -6.19
C ILE A 66 -3.96 2.39 -7.17
N PHE A 67 -5.16 2.95 -7.07
CA PHE A 67 -6.25 2.60 -7.97
C PHE A 67 -5.93 2.96 -9.42
N LEU A 68 -5.40 4.14 -9.70
CA LEU A 68 -5.08 4.55 -11.07
C LEU A 68 -4.00 3.66 -11.71
N SER A 69 -2.91 3.38 -10.98
CA SER A 69 -1.83 2.52 -11.50
C SER A 69 -2.30 1.08 -11.74
N GLN A 70 -3.16 0.53 -10.87
CA GLN A 70 -3.78 -0.77 -11.08
C GLN A 70 -4.80 -0.78 -12.22
N LEU A 71 -5.52 0.32 -12.44
CA LEU A 71 -6.41 0.47 -13.59
C LEU A 71 -5.61 0.41 -14.90
N ILE A 72 -4.50 1.15 -14.98
CA ILE A 72 -3.61 1.13 -16.15
C ILE A 72 -3.10 -0.28 -16.42
N PHE A 73 -2.63 -0.99 -15.38
CA PHE A 73 -2.23 -2.39 -15.48
C PHE A 73 -3.38 -3.30 -15.97
N THR A 74 -4.58 -3.14 -15.42
CA THR A 74 -5.78 -3.92 -15.77
C THR A 74 -6.17 -3.71 -17.22
N VAL A 75 -6.28 -2.45 -17.65
CA VAL A 75 -6.63 -2.08 -19.03
C VAL A 75 -5.56 -2.61 -20.00
N TYR A 76 -4.29 -2.48 -19.66
CA TYR A 76 -3.21 -2.98 -20.49
C TYR A 76 -3.27 -4.50 -20.68
N THR A 77 -3.50 -5.25 -19.59
CA THR A 77 -3.55 -6.73 -19.63
C THR A 77 -4.81 -7.26 -20.33
N LEU A 78 -5.90 -6.50 -20.35
CA LEU A 78 -7.12 -6.84 -21.10
C LEU A 78 -7.01 -6.52 -22.60
N LEU A 79 -6.37 -5.41 -22.97
CA LEU A 79 -6.31 -4.95 -24.36
C LEU A 79 -5.12 -5.52 -25.14
N SER A 80 -4.06 -5.93 -24.45
CA SER A 80 -2.87 -6.43 -25.13
C SER A 80 -3.11 -7.83 -25.67
N SER A 81 -2.79 -8.04 -26.96
CA SER A 81 -2.51 -9.36 -27.55
C SER A 81 -1.15 -9.83 -27.01
N ALA A 82 -1.07 -9.99 -25.70
CA ALA A 82 0.14 -9.65 -24.98
C ALA A 82 1.28 -10.65 -25.29
N PRO A 83 2.54 -10.16 -25.38
CA PRO A 83 3.70 -11.04 -25.47
C PRO A 83 3.72 -12.06 -24.31
N ALA A 84 4.36 -13.22 -24.51
CA ALA A 84 4.35 -14.34 -23.56
C ALA A 84 4.69 -13.96 -22.10
N HIS A 85 5.55 -12.95 -21.90
CA HIS A 85 5.92 -12.46 -20.56
C HIS A 85 4.78 -11.76 -19.82
N CYS A 86 3.89 -11.04 -20.51
CA CYS A 86 2.72 -10.43 -19.90
C CYS A 86 1.76 -11.52 -19.40
N SER A 87 1.57 -12.57 -20.20
CA SER A 87 0.77 -13.75 -19.83
C SER A 87 1.37 -14.46 -18.60
N ALA A 88 2.70 -14.60 -18.52
CA ALA A 88 3.38 -15.19 -17.37
C ALA A 88 3.14 -14.41 -16.07
N VAL A 89 3.23 -13.07 -16.10
CA VAL A 89 2.97 -12.25 -14.90
C VAL A 89 1.52 -12.37 -14.45
N VAL A 90 0.56 -12.16 -15.36
CA VAL A 90 -0.87 -12.24 -15.04
C VAL A 90 -1.19 -13.63 -14.46
N LYS A 91 -0.71 -14.70 -15.10
CA LYS A 91 -0.89 -16.08 -14.62
C LYS A 91 -0.24 -16.35 -13.27
N ALA A 92 0.86 -15.68 -12.94
CA ALA A 92 1.50 -15.85 -11.64
C ALA A 92 0.72 -15.14 -10.52
N ILE A 93 0.20 -13.93 -10.77
CA ILE A 93 -0.31 -13.06 -9.71
C ILE A 93 -1.84 -13.05 -9.58
N TRP A 94 -2.61 -13.56 -10.56
CA TRP A 94 -4.06 -13.36 -10.58
C TRP A 94 -4.78 -13.84 -9.31
N LEU A 95 -4.50 -15.05 -8.81
CA LEU A 95 -5.11 -15.56 -7.58
C LEU A 95 -4.79 -14.71 -6.34
N PRO A 96 -3.51 -14.51 -5.97
CA PRO A 96 -3.20 -13.71 -4.79
C PRO A 96 -3.65 -12.25 -4.97
N TRP A 97 -3.68 -11.71 -6.18
CA TRP A 97 -4.21 -10.37 -6.38
C TRP A 97 -5.74 -10.31 -6.19
N ILE A 98 -6.51 -11.25 -6.75
CA ILE A 98 -7.95 -11.37 -6.48
C ILE A 98 -8.22 -11.52 -4.98
N SER A 99 -7.42 -12.32 -4.28
CA SER A 99 -7.53 -12.45 -2.81
C SER A 99 -7.32 -11.11 -2.10
N ALA A 100 -6.36 -10.29 -2.54
CA ALA A 100 -6.16 -8.95 -1.99
C ALA A 100 -7.40 -8.06 -2.22
N GLN A 101 -8.00 -8.09 -3.42
CA GLN A 101 -9.21 -7.33 -3.73
C GLN A 101 -10.40 -7.78 -2.86
N ILE A 102 -10.60 -9.09 -2.67
CA ILE A 102 -11.67 -9.62 -1.82
C ILE A 102 -11.45 -9.20 -0.37
N CYS A 103 -10.23 -9.34 0.16
CA CYS A 103 -9.91 -8.92 1.52
C CYS A 103 -10.13 -7.41 1.71
N GLN A 104 -9.87 -6.60 0.69
CA GLN A 104 -10.09 -5.15 0.72
C GLN A 104 -11.58 -4.77 0.68
N VAL A 105 -12.38 -5.47 -0.11
CA VAL A 105 -13.85 -5.34 -0.08
C VAL A 105 -14.37 -5.69 1.31
N LEU A 106 -13.95 -6.83 1.88
CA LEU A 106 -14.34 -7.25 3.22
C LEU A 106 -13.90 -6.23 4.27
N TRP A 107 -12.66 -5.75 4.20
CA TRP A 107 -12.13 -4.72 5.09
C TRP A 107 -13.00 -3.46 5.06
N THR A 108 -13.44 -3.03 3.87
CA THR A 108 -14.26 -1.83 3.69
C THR A 108 -15.57 -1.93 4.46
N PHE A 109 -16.28 -3.05 4.34
CA PHE A 109 -17.53 -3.28 5.09
C PHE A 109 -17.28 -3.43 6.59
N ILE A 110 -16.29 -4.23 6.98
CA ILE A 110 -15.99 -4.52 8.39
C ILE A 110 -15.57 -3.23 9.12
N PHE A 111 -14.70 -2.42 8.52
CA PHE A 111 -14.24 -1.19 9.13
C PHE A 111 -15.38 -0.17 9.25
N ALA A 112 -16.18 0.02 8.20
CA ALA A 112 -17.33 0.94 8.22
C ALA A 112 -18.38 0.61 9.31
N GLN A 113 -18.44 -0.65 9.74
CA GLN A 113 -19.29 -1.15 10.83
C GLN A 113 -18.62 -1.12 12.21
N ASP A 114 -17.48 -0.43 12.36
CA ASP A 114 -16.78 -0.26 13.63
C ASP A 114 -16.22 -1.59 14.22
N LEU A 115 -16.10 -2.64 13.40
CA LEU A 115 -15.58 -3.95 13.83
C LEU A 115 -14.05 -3.99 13.77
N ILE A 116 -13.41 -3.19 14.63
CA ILE A 116 -11.98 -2.84 14.53
C ILE A 116 -11.02 -4.04 14.59
N LEU A 117 -11.29 -5.04 15.45
CA LEU A 117 -10.43 -6.22 15.52
C LEU A 117 -10.53 -7.07 14.24
N LEU A 118 -11.73 -7.23 13.69
CA LEU A 118 -11.94 -7.94 12.43
C LEU A 118 -11.34 -7.16 11.25
N SER A 119 -11.33 -5.83 11.31
CA SER A 119 -10.69 -5.01 10.27
C SER A 119 -9.19 -5.30 10.23
N LEU A 120 -8.53 -5.50 11.37
CA LEU A 120 -7.12 -5.90 11.39
C LEU A 120 -6.91 -7.26 10.71
N LEU A 121 -7.78 -8.25 10.94
CA LEU A 121 -7.69 -9.56 10.27
C LEU A 121 -7.84 -9.44 8.75
N ALA A 122 -8.80 -8.65 8.28
CA ALA A 122 -8.96 -8.37 6.86
C ALA A 122 -7.75 -7.65 6.28
N MET A 123 -7.18 -6.66 7.00
CA MET A 123 -5.97 -5.94 6.62
C MET A 123 -4.76 -6.88 6.48
N VAL A 124 -4.59 -7.82 7.40
CA VAL A 124 -3.57 -8.88 7.31
C VAL A 124 -3.80 -9.76 6.08
N GLY A 125 -5.06 -10.08 5.75
CA GLY A 125 -5.41 -10.80 4.52
C GLY A 125 -4.96 -10.05 3.25
N ILE A 126 -5.16 -8.74 3.19
CA ILE A 126 -4.66 -7.88 2.09
C ILE A 126 -3.12 -7.94 2.06
N TYR A 127 -2.47 -7.74 3.22
CA TYR A 127 -1.02 -7.73 3.35
C TYR A 127 -0.38 -9.03 2.85
N LEU A 128 -0.85 -10.18 3.32
CA LEU A 128 -0.31 -11.49 2.93
C LEU A 128 -0.52 -11.76 1.44
N SER A 129 -1.70 -11.42 0.93
CA SER A 129 -2.02 -11.56 -0.50
C SER A 129 -1.08 -10.74 -1.37
N LEU A 130 -0.85 -9.46 -1.03
CA LEU A 130 0.09 -8.59 -1.73
C LEU A 130 1.55 -9.01 -1.54
N ALA A 131 1.93 -9.55 -0.38
CA ALA A 131 3.26 -10.09 -0.16
C ALA A 131 3.55 -11.25 -1.13
N VAL A 132 2.56 -12.12 -1.38
CA VAL A 132 2.68 -13.19 -2.38
C VAL A 132 2.77 -12.62 -3.81
N VAL A 133 1.98 -11.60 -4.14
CA VAL A 133 2.07 -10.91 -5.44
C VAL A 133 3.49 -10.37 -5.65
N VAL A 134 3.99 -9.56 -4.71
CA VAL A 134 5.33 -8.97 -4.79
C VAL A 134 6.40 -10.05 -4.86
N TYR A 135 6.32 -11.09 -4.04
CA TYR A 135 7.28 -12.20 -4.10
C TYR A 135 7.32 -12.82 -5.50
N LYS A 136 6.17 -13.13 -6.10
CA LYS A 136 6.11 -13.72 -7.44
C LYS A 136 6.65 -12.79 -8.53
N LEU A 137 6.36 -11.50 -8.45
CA LEU A 137 6.91 -10.50 -9.38
C LEU A 137 8.44 -10.48 -9.34
N LEU A 138 9.01 -10.43 -8.13
CA LEU A 138 10.47 -10.43 -7.94
C LEU A 138 11.12 -11.75 -8.39
N GLN A 139 10.45 -12.89 -8.25
CA GLN A 139 10.96 -14.17 -8.76
C GLN A 139 11.00 -14.20 -10.30
N ILE A 140 9.94 -13.72 -10.96
CA ILE A 140 9.91 -13.65 -12.43
C ILE A 140 11.01 -12.73 -12.93
N GLU A 141 11.22 -11.59 -12.29
CA GLU A 141 12.23 -10.64 -12.71
C GLU A 141 13.66 -11.19 -12.54
N ARG A 142 13.93 -11.89 -11.44
CA ARG A 142 15.23 -12.56 -11.24
C ARG A 142 15.52 -13.65 -12.26
N GLY A 143 14.51 -14.44 -12.62
CA GLY A 143 14.66 -15.58 -13.53
C GLY A 143 14.72 -15.19 -15.00
N THR A 144 13.98 -14.14 -15.41
CA THR A 144 13.79 -13.82 -16.82
C THR A 144 14.40 -12.49 -17.24
N LYS A 145 14.65 -11.56 -16.29
CA LYS A 145 15.09 -10.17 -16.53
C LYS A 145 14.26 -9.42 -17.57
N VAL A 146 13.03 -9.85 -17.82
CA VAL A 146 12.21 -9.33 -18.92
C VAL A 146 11.84 -7.86 -18.69
N PHE A 147 11.75 -7.41 -17.44
CA PHE A 147 11.36 -6.04 -17.12
C PHE A 147 12.57 -5.10 -16.96
N SER A 148 13.76 -5.63 -16.68
CA SER A 148 15.03 -4.90 -16.51
C SER A 148 15.42 -4.08 -17.76
N HIS A 149 14.96 -4.50 -18.94
CA HIS A 149 15.31 -3.82 -20.20
C HIS A 149 14.41 -2.63 -20.53
N SER A 150 13.35 -2.34 -19.77
CA SER A 150 12.46 -1.20 -20.03
C SER A 150 11.90 -0.59 -18.74
N PRO A 151 12.31 0.65 -18.39
CA PRO A 151 11.75 1.41 -17.27
C PRO A 151 10.22 1.45 -17.24
N GLY A 152 9.60 1.63 -18.42
CA GLY A 152 8.15 1.71 -18.57
C GLY A 152 7.46 0.38 -18.32
N THR A 153 8.06 -0.72 -18.79
CA THR A 153 7.50 -2.05 -18.57
C THR A 153 7.63 -2.47 -17.11
N TRP A 154 8.78 -2.22 -16.46
CA TRP A 154 8.91 -2.41 -15.02
C TRP A 154 7.86 -1.61 -14.24
N ALA A 155 7.72 -0.31 -14.56
CA ALA A 155 6.74 0.55 -13.89
C ALA A 155 5.30 0.06 -14.07
N LEU A 156 4.94 -0.43 -15.24
CA LEU A 156 3.61 -0.95 -15.53
C LEU A 156 3.27 -2.22 -14.73
N PHE A 157 4.24 -3.13 -14.57
CA PHE A 157 3.98 -4.46 -13.98
C PHE A 157 4.33 -4.57 -12.49
N HIS A 158 5.23 -3.73 -11.96
CA HIS A 158 5.69 -3.80 -10.57
C HIS A 158 5.11 -2.70 -9.70
N LEU A 159 5.16 -1.45 -10.18
CA LEU A 159 4.83 -0.27 -9.39
C LEU A 159 3.42 -0.29 -8.77
N PRO A 160 2.35 -0.73 -9.47
CA PRO A 160 1.00 -0.77 -8.89
C PRO A 160 0.93 -1.64 -7.63
N PHE A 161 1.66 -2.76 -7.63
CA PHE A 161 1.64 -3.75 -6.55
C PHE A 161 2.64 -3.43 -5.45
N LEU A 162 3.82 -2.92 -5.80
CA LEU A 162 4.82 -2.48 -4.82
C LEU A 162 4.33 -1.30 -4.00
N VAL A 163 3.65 -0.33 -4.64
CA VAL A 163 3.09 0.83 -3.94
C VAL A 163 1.92 0.41 -3.06
N HIS A 164 1.02 -0.44 -3.58
CA HIS A 164 -0.08 -0.98 -2.77
C HIS A 164 0.43 -1.77 -1.57
N PHE A 165 1.40 -2.66 -1.77
CA PHE A 165 2.01 -3.44 -0.70
C PHE A 165 2.66 -2.53 0.33
N GLY A 166 3.47 -1.55 -0.08
CA GLY A 166 4.11 -0.60 0.83
C GLY A 166 3.12 0.18 1.69
N TRP A 167 2.00 0.61 1.10
CA TRP A 167 0.96 1.31 1.85
C TRP A 167 0.29 0.38 2.87
N ILE A 168 -0.07 -0.83 2.44
CA ILE A 168 -0.71 -1.82 3.32
C ILE A 168 0.24 -2.27 4.45
N SER A 169 1.55 -2.32 4.23
CA SER A 169 2.53 -2.57 5.29
C SER A 169 2.41 -1.53 6.42
N CYS A 170 2.37 -0.24 6.07
CA CYS A 170 2.19 0.84 7.04
C CYS A 170 0.78 0.80 7.65
N ALA A 171 -0.26 0.65 6.83
CA ALA A 171 -1.65 0.66 7.26
C ALA A 171 -1.97 -0.49 8.22
N SER A 172 -1.35 -1.66 8.05
CA SER A 172 -1.51 -2.81 8.95
C SER A 172 -1.00 -2.48 10.35
N LEU A 173 0.19 -1.87 10.46
CA LEU A 173 0.76 -1.47 11.75
C LEU A 173 -0.04 -0.33 12.39
N ILE A 174 -0.53 0.62 11.59
CA ILE A 174 -1.48 1.64 12.08
C ILE A 174 -2.76 0.96 12.59
N ASN A 175 -3.29 -0.04 11.90
CA ASN A 175 -4.52 -0.72 12.32
C ASN A 175 -4.32 -1.46 13.66
N VAL A 176 -3.13 -1.98 13.97
CA VAL A 176 -2.80 -2.51 15.31
C VAL A 176 -2.97 -1.43 16.39
N ASN A 177 -2.47 -0.22 16.14
CA ASN A 177 -2.63 0.90 17.07
C ASN A 177 -4.11 1.30 17.22
N VAL A 178 -4.87 1.26 16.12
CA VAL A 178 -6.32 1.52 16.12
C VAL A 178 -7.07 0.48 16.97
N VAL A 179 -6.70 -0.81 16.90
CA VAL A 179 -7.25 -1.86 17.78
C VAL A 179 -6.96 -1.54 19.24
N MET A 180 -5.72 -1.19 19.58
CA MET A 180 -5.36 -0.83 20.96
C MET A 180 -6.14 0.39 21.46
N ARG A 181 -6.34 1.39 20.60
CA ARG A 181 -7.16 2.57 20.91
C ARG A 181 -8.62 2.21 21.11
N ALA A 182 -9.18 1.32 20.28
CA ALA A 182 -10.57 0.89 20.34
C ALA A 182 -10.88 0.08 21.61
N HIS A 183 -9.92 -0.70 22.10
CA HIS A 183 -10.04 -1.48 23.34
C HIS A 183 -9.53 -0.74 24.58
N LEU A 184 -9.35 0.59 24.51
CA LEU A 184 -9.00 1.46 25.65
C LEU A 184 -7.73 1.03 26.41
N PHE A 185 -6.72 0.52 25.69
CA PHE A 185 -5.42 0.23 26.29
C PHE A 185 -4.83 1.48 26.94
N SER A 186 -3.99 1.30 27.96
CA SER A 186 -3.35 2.42 28.66
C SER A 186 -2.56 3.30 27.68
N MET A 187 -2.43 4.57 28.03
CA MET A 187 -1.70 5.52 27.19
C MET A 187 -0.21 5.15 27.03
N GLU A 188 0.38 4.48 28.02
CA GLU A 188 1.75 3.96 27.96
C GLU A 188 1.87 2.82 26.96
N SER A 189 0.93 1.87 26.96
CA SER A 189 0.89 0.80 25.98
C SER A 189 0.69 1.32 24.56
N GLN A 190 -0.18 2.32 24.37
CA GLN A 190 -0.37 2.96 23.06
C GLN A 190 0.91 3.67 22.58
N LEU A 191 1.65 4.34 23.48
CA LEU A 191 2.93 4.97 23.15
C LEU A 191 3.99 3.92 22.79
N ALA A 192 4.10 2.83 23.56
CA ALA A 192 5.02 1.74 23.27
C ALA A 192 4.72 1.11 21.89
N ALA A 193 3.44 0.87 21.57
CA ALA A 193 3.02 0.36 20.27
C ALA A 193 3.37 1.32 19.11
N ALA A 194 3.26 2.63 19.34
CA ALA A 194 3.67 3.64 18.37
C ALA A 194 5.18 3.59 18.08
N VAL A 195 6.01 3.48 19.12
CA VAL A 195 7.47 3.34 18.98
C VAL A 195 7.82 2.06 18.22
N VAL A 196 7.21 0.93 18.59
CA VAL A 196 7.38 -0.35 17.87
C VAL A 196 6.97 -0.21 16.41
N THR A 197 5.86 0.47 16.14
CA THR A 197 5.35 0.71 14.78
C THR A 197 6.35 1.51 13.94
N LEU A 198 6.91 2.61 14.48
CA LEU A 198 7.96 3.37 13.79
C LEU A 198 9.17 2.47 13.47
N GLY A 199 9.62 1.67 14.44
CA GLY A 199 10.73 0.74 14.25
C GLY A 199 10.45 -0.29 13.15
N CYS A 200 9.27 -0.92 13.17
CA CYS A 200 8.86 -1.90 12.17
C CYS A 200 8.77 -1.30 10.76
N VAL A 201 8.21 -0.09 10.61
CA VAL A 201 8.15 0.62 9.32
C VAL A 201 9.55 1.00 8.81
N ALA A 202 10.45 1.42 9.69
CA ALA A 202 11.84 1.69 9.32
C ALA A 202 12.57 0.41 8.86
N ILE A 203 12.38 -0.69 9.60
CA ILE A 203 12.93 -2.01 9.24
C ILE A 203 12.36 -2.50 7.91
N SER A 204 11.07 -2.32 7.65
CA SER A 204 10.46 -2.74 6.37
C SER A 204 11.04 -1.97 5.19
N SER A 205 11.22 -0.65 5.35
CA SER A 205 11.89 0.21 4.35
C SER A 205 13.32 -0.26 4.09
N TYR A 206 14.13 -0.42 5.15
CA TYR A 206 15.50 -0.91 5.05
C TYR A 206 15.58 -2.28 4.36
N SER A 207 14.71 -3.22 4.76
CA SER A 207 14.66 -4.56 4.18
C SER A 207 14.31 -4.54 2.69
N ALA A 208 13.37 -3.68 2.28
CA ALA A 208 13.02 -3.50 0.87
C ALA A 208 14.21 -2.95 0.06
N LEU A 209 14.91 -1.96 0.60
CA LEU A 209 16.07 -1.37 -0.06
C LEU A 209 17.25 -2.33 -0.18
N VAL A 210 17.66 -2.95 0.93
CA VAL A 210 18.92 -3.72 1.00
C VAL A 210 18.75 -5.16 0.51
N LEU A 211 17.66 -5.83 0.87
CA LEU A 211 17.48 -7.26 0.57
C LEU A 211 16.79 -7.51 -0.77
N ARG A 212 16.12 -6.49 -1.31
CA ARG A 212 15.28 -6.61 -2.52
C ARG A 212 15.64 -5.59 -3.60
N GLY A 213 16.31 -4.49 -3.27
CA GLY A 213 16.62 -3.44 -4.25
C GLY A 213 15.37 -2.67 -4.69
N GLU A 214 14.35 -2.58 -3.82
CA GLU A 214 13.02 -2.08 -4.17
C GLU A 214 12.76 -0.68 -3.61
N ALA A 215 13.04 0.35 -4.42
CA ALA A 215 12.87 1.76 -4.04
C ALA A 215 11.41 2.18 -3.85
N ALA A 216 10.46 1.58 -4.58
CA ALA A 216 9.05 1.96 -4.53
C ALA A 216 8.45 1.82 -3.13
N HIS A 217 8.77 0.73 -2.42
CA HIS A 217 8.31 0.51 -1.05
C HIS A 217 8.86 1.58 -0.09
N ALA A 218 10.14 1.92 -0.21
CA ALA A 218 10.78 2.94 0.63
C ALA A 218 10.18 4.33 0.41
N PHE A 219 9.80 4.68 -0.82
CA PHE A 219 9.11 5.94 -1.09
C PHE A 219 7.71 5.99 -0.46
N VAL A 220 6.99 4.86 -0.42
CA VAL A 220 5.70 4.80 0.27
C VAL A 220 5.87 4.91 1.78
N VAL A 221 6.88 4.26 2.35
CA VAL A 221 7.21 4.41 3.77
C VAL A 221 7.55 5.86 4.09
N ALA A 222 8.38 6.52 3.27
CA ALA A 222 8.69 7.93 3.42
C ALA A 222 7.44 8.82 3.37
N TRP A 223 6.54 8.57 2.43
CA TRP A 223 5.25 9.26 2.32
C TRP A 223 4.43 9.14 3.62
N ALA A 224 4.29 7.93 4.16
CA ALA A 224 3.56 7.68 5.40
C ALA A 224 4.21 8.36 6.61
N LEU A 225 5.53 8.29 6.72
CA LEU A 225 6.29 8.93 7.81
C LEU A 225 6.25 10.46 7.75
N TYR A 226 6.30 11.04 6.55
CA TYR A 226 6.14 12.48 6.37
C TYR A 226 4.72 12.93 6.77
N ALA A 227 3.70 12.17 6.40
CA ALA A 227 2.33 12.44 6.83
C ALA A 227 2.14 12.33 8.34
N LEU A 228 2.81 11.37 8.98
CA LEU A 228 2.82 11.26 10.43
C LEU A 228 3.47 12.49 11.07
N ASN A 229 4.64 12.92 10.59
CA ASN A 229 5.28 14.14 11.08
C ASN A 229 4.38 15.37 10.91
N SER A 230 3.72 15.50 9.76
CA SER A 230 2.78 16.59 9.46
C SER A 230 1.59 16.59 10.43
N GLN A 231 1.04 15.42 10.77
CA GLN A 231 -0.04 15.30 11.76
C GLN A 231 0.43 15.71 13.16
N LEU A 232 1.59 15.22 13.60
CA LEU A 232 2.10 15.47 14.96
C LEU A 232 2.56 16.92 15.18
N LYS A 233 2.90 17.65 14.11
CA LYS A 233 3.23 19.09 14.17
C LYS A 233 2.00 20.00 14.21
N ASN A 234 0.83 19.49 13.82
CA ASN A 234 -0.34 20.33 13.68
C ASN A 234 -0.98 20.60 15.05
N GLU A 235 -0.60 21.71 15.70
CA GLU A 235 -1.11 22.15 17.00
C GLU A 235 -2.63 22.34 17.04
N SER A 236 -3.26 22.59 15.87
CA SER A 236 -4.72 22.73 15.76
C SER A 236 -5.49 21.40 15.80
N ASN A 237 -4.79 20.27 15.71
CA ASN A 237 -5.37 18.94 15.83
C ASN A 237 -5.06 18.44 17.25
N PRO A 238 -5.92 18.70 18.24
CA PRO A 238 -5.67 18.22 19.59
C PRO A 238 -5.61 16.69 19.51
N LEU A 239 -4.39 16.17 19.58
CA LEU A 239 -4.22 14.75 19.82
C LEU A 239 -4.97 14.47 21.14
N PRO A 240 -5.64 13.32 21.27
CA PRO A 240 -6.38 12.99 22.50
C PRO A 240 -5.43 12.68 23.69
N PHE A 241 -4.22 13.21 23.66
CA PHE A 241 -3.11 12.92 24.57
C PHE A 241 -2.86 14.15 25.43
N ASP A 242 -2.73 13.90 26.73
CA ASP A 242 -2.47 14.90 27.76
C ASP A 242 -1.24 15.78 27.43
N ALA A 243 -1.26 17.04 27.86
CA ALA A 243 -0.15 17.99 27.75
C ALA A 243 1.15 17.42 28.34
N ALA A 244 1.07 16.59 29.37
CA ALA A 244 2.21 15.89 29.96
C ALA A 244 2.97 14.98 28.97
N LYS A 245 2.35 14.58 27.85
CA LYS A 245 2.96 13.70 26.83
C LYS A 245 3.41 14.43 25.56
N GLU A 246 3.32 15.76 25.54
CA GLU A 246 3.80 16.61 24.46
C GLU A 246 5.29 16.33 24.06
N PRO A 247 6.23 16.06 24.99
CA PRO A 247 7.60 15.71 24.62
C PRO A 247 7.71 14.42 23.80
N TYR A 248 6.88 13.42 24.10
CA TYR A 248 6.88 12.14 23.38
C TYR A 248 6.31 12.26 21.97
N THR A 249 5.26 13.06 21.78
CA THR A 249 4.71 13.34 20.44
C THR A 249 5.71 14.10 19.58
N LYS A 250 6.46 15.06 20.15
CA LYS A 250 7.56 15.74 19.46
C LYS A 250 8.69 14.78 19.09
N ALA A 251 9.09 13.90 20.01
CA ALA A 251 10.12 12.89 19.76
C ALA A 251 9.72 11.91 18.65
N LEU A 252 8.48 11.40 18.68
CA LEU A 252 7.90 10.57 17.61
C LEU A 252 7.89 11.30 16.27
N GLY A 253 7.48 12.56 16.26
CA GLY A 253 7.48 13.39 15.06
C GLY A 253 8.88 13.53 14.47
N THR A 254 9.88 13.83 15.30
CA THR A 254 11.29 13.94 14.88
C THR A 254 11.83 12.60 14.37
N ALA A 255 11.57 11.50 15.09
CA ALA A 255 11.98 10.17 14.65
C ALA A 255 11.35 9.77 13.30
N ALA A 256 10.05 10.04 13.12
CA ALA A 256 9.37 9.82 11.85
C ALA A 256 10.01 10.63 10.71
N LEU A 257 10.40 11.88 10.97
CA LEU A 257 11.07 12.72 9.96
C LEU A 257 12.47 12.19 9.60
N VAL A 258 13.24 11.73 10.59
CA VAL A 258 14.55 11.10 10.35
C VAL A 258 14.40 9.85 9.50
N PHE A 259 13.49 8.95 9.85
CA PHE A 259 13.24 7.73 9.07
C PHE A 259 12.65 8.02 7.68
N CYS A 260 11.88 9.10 7.54
CA CYS A 260 11.42 9.59 6.24
C CYS A 260 12.61 9.95 5.35
N PHE A 261 13.50 10.83 5.81
CA PHE A 261 14.68 11.22 5.03
C PHE A 261 15.60 10.03 4.73
N ALA A 262 15.82 9.13 5.68
CA ALA A 262 16.59 7.92 5.45
C ALA A 262 15.96 7.03 4.36
N SER A 263 14.63 6.85 4.39
CA SER A 263 13.90 6.06 3.39
C SER A 263 13.92 6.72 2.01
N LEU A 264 13.79 8.05 1.94
CA LEU A 264 13.90 8.81 0.69
C LEU A 264 15.30 8.71 0.10
N ALA A 265 16.33 9.00 0.89
CA ALA A 265 17.72 8.96 0.44
C ALA A 265 18.11 7.54 -0.02
N GLY A 266 17.79 6.53 0.78
CA GLY A 266 18.01 5.13 0.43
C GLY A 266 17.26 4.71 -0.84
N GLY A 267 16.01 5.13 -0.99
CA GLY A 267 15.21 4.91 -2.20
C GLY A 267 15.83 5.55 -3.45
N LEU A 268 16.29 6.80 -3.35
CA LEU A 268 16.97 7.49 -4.46
C LEU A 268 18.28 6.81 -4.85
N VAL A 269 19.10 6.42 -3.87
CA VAL A 269 20.36 5.70 -4.12
C VAL A 269 20.07 4.35 -4.76
N CYS A 270 19.15 3.57 -4.20
CA CYS A 270 18.78 2.26 -4.75
C CYS A 270 18.25 2.37 -6.19
N PHE A 271 17.36 3.34 -6.45
CA PHE A 271 16.87 3.60 -7.80
C PHE A 271 17.99 3.99 -8.78
N ALA A 272 18.91 4.88 -8.36
CA ALA A 272 20.04 5.29 -9.18
C ALA A 272 21.00 4.13 -9.49
N LEU A 273 21.29 3.29 -8.50
CA LEU A 273 22.14 2.11 -8.67
C LEU A 273 21.51 1.08 -9.62
N ASN A 274 20.21 0.81 -9.48
CA ASN A 274 19.51 -0.09 -10.40
C ASN A 274 19.56 0.44 -11.84
N ARG A 275 19.33 1.75 -12.04
CA ARG A 275 19.43 2.39 -13.37
C ARG A 275 20.83 2.37 -13.93
N TRP A 276 21.84 2.57 -13.09
CA TRP A 276 23.23 2.50 -13.52
C TRP A 276 23.59 1.08 -13.94
N ALA A 277 23.22 0.07 -13.15
CA ALA A 277 23.46 -1.34 -13.47
C ALA A 277 22.77 -1.76 -14.78
N GLU A 278 21.50 -1.36 -14.99
CA GLU A 278 20.77 -1.61 -16.25
C GLU A 278 21.51 -1.05 -17.47
N ARG A 279 22.11 0.15 -17.37
CA ARG A 279 22.88 0.77 -18.46
C ARG A 279 24.17 0.04 -18.79
N GLN A 280 24.84 -0.55 -17.80
CA GLN A 280 26.08 -1.32 -18.02
C GLN A 280 25.82 -2.67 -18.71
N THR A 281 24.60 -3.19 -18.60
CA THR A 281 24.19 -4.48 -19.20
C THR A 281 23.61 -4.38 -20.61
N ARG A 282 23.53 -3.16 -21.18
CA ARG A 282 23.09 -2.90 -22.56
C ARG A 282 24.29 -2.61 -23.45
#